data_AF-A0A8J9WR94-F1
#
_entry.id   AF-A0A8J9WR94-F1
#
_cell.length_a   1.000
_cell.length_b   1.000
_cell.length_c   1.000
_cell.angle_alpha   90.00
_cell.angle_beta   90.00
_cell.angle_gamma   90.00
#
_symmetry.space_group_name_H-M   'P 1'
#
loop_
_entity.id
_entity.type
_entity.pdbx_description
1 polymer ?
#
loop_
_entity_poly.entity_id
_entity_poly.type
_entity_poly.pdbx_seq_one_letter_code
_entity_poly.pdbx_strand_id
1 'polypeptide(L)'
;MKVRGARIESVEGLEPEINAAIAEALHTCIQETDLDVRLEIVTDRTVGKVRDTYSVAESDKIVIVTTDRQSAFDRILASIPFKGQVLNLTSAWWMQQTRHLAANALLDVPDPNVSIMQRCTVFPVEFVVRGFLTGSTDTSLWTHYKAGEREYCGNTFPDGMKKNDRLAANVVTPTTKAVDHDVPISPAEIVAQGLMSQEDWDSVSSAALALFKFGQEEAAKRGLLLVDTKYEFGKDAAGTIRLVDEIHTPDSSRYWLADTYEARHRAGEEPQNIDKEFLRLWFRENCDPYHDEVLPDAPAELVTELSRRYILLYEKITGQRFQVPDLGTDPKQRMAEAVKKSLERL
;
A
#
# COMPACT_ATOMS: atom_id res chain seq x y z
N MET A 1 -14.58 12.66 -24.31
CA MET A 1 -13.53 13.05 -25.27
C MET A 1 -12.50 11.92 -25.30
N LYS A 2 -12.06 11.42 -26.47
CA LYS A 2 -11.10 10.29 -26.52
C LYS A 2 -9.73 10.77 -26.04
N VAL A 3 -9.34 10.42 -24.82
CA VAL A 3 -7.94 10.50 -24.37
C VAL A 3 -7.14 9.59 -25.31
N ARG A 4 -6.15 10.15 -26.01
CA ARG A 4 -5.23 9.36 -26.84
C ARG A 4 -4.25 8.68 -25.90
N GLY A 5 -4.18 7.35 -25.95
CA GLY A 5 -3.31 6.55 -25.08
C GLY A 5 -4.09 5.90 -23.94
N ALA A 6 -3.94 4.57 -23.81
CA ALA A 6 -4.70 3.63 -22.98
C ALA A 6 -6.24 3.68 -23.08
N ARG A 7 -6.86 2.60 -23.59
CA ARG A 7 -8.30 2.36 -23.35
C ARG A 7 -8.47 2.15 -21.84
N ILE A 8 -8.98 3.16 -21.14
CA ILE A 8 -9.37 3.00 -19.74
C ILE A 8 -10.70 2.23 -19.77
N GLU A 9 -10.62 0.92 -19.63
CA GLU A 9 -11.81 0.13 -19.29
C GLU A 9 -12.27 0.59 -17.91
N SER A 10 -13.45 1.21 -17.86
CA SER A 10 -14.01 1.66 -16.59
C SER A 10 -14.46 0.45 -15.78
N VAL A 11 -14.20 0.48 -14.48
CA VAL A 11 -14.72 -0.56 -13.60
C VAL A 11 -16.23 -0.43 -13.43
N GLU A 12 -16.96 -1.51 -13.68
CA GLU A 12 -18.40 -1.62 -13.43
C GLU A 12 -18.67 -2.11 -12.00
N GLY A 13 -19.87 -1.83 -11.48
CA GLY A 13 -20.36 -2.44 -10.22
C GLY A 13 -20.35 -1.56 -8.97
N LEU A 14 -19.92 -0.29 -9.07
CA LEU A 14 -20.09 0.69 -7.98
C LEU A 14 -21.47 1.33 -8.00
N GLU A 15 -21.98 1.62 -6.80
CA GLU A 15 -23.28 2.26 -6.63
C GLU A 15 -23.27 3.71 -7.20
N PRO A 16 -24.37 4.18 -7.81
CA PRO A 16 -24.43 5.53 -8.39
C PRO A 16 -24.10 6.65 -7.40
N GLU A 17 -24.45 6.48 -6.12
CA GLU A 17 -24.17 7.45 -5.05
C GLU A 17 -22.66 7.65 -4.84
N ILE A 18 -21.88 6.56 -4.86
CA ILE A 18 -20.41 6.62 -4.76
C ILE A 18 -19.84 7.42 -5.93
N ASN A 19 -20.37 7.22 -7.15
CA ASN A 19 -19.91 7.97 -8.32
C ASN A 19 -20.17 9.47 -8.21
N ALA A 20 -21.33 9.87 -7.67
CA ALA A 20 -21.65 11.27 -7.42
C ALA A 20 -20.72 11.86 -6.36
N ALA A 21 -20.51 11.14 -5.25
CA ALA A 21 -19.63 11.56 -4.16
C ALA A 21 -18.17 11.73 -4.61
N ILE A 22 -17.66 10.83 -5.46
CA ILE A 22 -16.30 10.95 -6.03
C ILE A 22 -16.15 12.25 -6.82
N ALA A 23 -17.15 12.58 -7.65
CA ALA A 23 -17.13 13.80 -8.46
C ALA A 23 -17.18 15.06 -7.59
N GLU A 24 -18.02 15.05 -6.54
CA GLU A 24 -18.10 16.14 -5.56
C GLU A 24 -16.77 16.29 -4.79
N ALA A 25 -16.13 15.19 -4.40
CA ALA A 25 -14.93 15.21 -3.58
C ALA A 25 -13.62 15.56 -4.33
N LEU A 26 -13.66 15.82 -5.65
CA LEU A 26 -12.48 16.20 -6.44
C LEU A 26 -11.73 17.42 -5.88
N HIS A 27 -12.44 18.34 -5.23
CA HIS A 27 -11.88 19.58 -4.68
C HIS A 27 -11.73 19.56 -3.15
N THR A 28 -12.06 18.45 -2.49
CA THR A 28 -11.99 18.28 -1.03
C THR A 28 -11.04 17.18 -0.61
N CYS A 29 -10.22 16.67 -1.54
CA CYS A 29 -9.18 15.68 -1.26
C CYS A 29 -8.23 16.16 -0.15
N ILE A 30 -7.89 15.26 0.76
CA ILE A 30 -6.95 15.54 1.84
C ILE A 30 -5.54 15.46 1.27
N GLN A 31 -4.93 16.61 0.99
CA GLN A 31 -3.54 16.70 0.51
C GLN A 31 -2.54 16.95 1.65
N GLU A 32 -2.98 17.68 2.66
CA GLU A 32 -2.18 18.10 3.81
C GLU A 32 -3.02 17.96 5.07
N THR A 33 -2.33 17.75 6.19
CA THR A 33 -2.95 17.55 7.51
C THR A 33 -2.30 18.49 8.52
N ASP A 34 -2.98 18.84 9.60
CA ASP A 34 -2.53 19.87 10.55
C ASP A 34 -2.94 19.51 11.99
N LEU A 35 -2.92 18.21 12.31
CA LEU A 35 -3.32 17.73 13.64
C LEU A 35 -2.45 18.31 14.77
N ASP A 36 -1.16 18.54 14.51
CA ASP A 36 -0.20 19.16 15.41
C ASP A 36 -0.49 20.64 15.71
N VAL A 37 -1.18 21.33 14.79
CA VAL A 37 -1.66 22.70 15.01
C VAL A 37 -3.00 22.70 15.76
N ARG A 38 -3.80 21.65 15.57
CA ARG A 38 -5.16 21.55 16.13
C ARG A 38 -5.21 20.89 17.52
N LEU A 39 -4.22 20.07 17.85
CA LEU A 39 -4.17 19.27 19.07
C LEU A 39 -2.79 19.41 19.73
N GLU A 40 -2.74 20.09 20.87
CA GLU A 40 -1.49 20.29 21.62
C GLU A 40 -0.81 18.98 22.03
N ILE A 41 -1.59 17.90 22.20
CA ILE A 41 -1.08 16.57 22.58
C ILE A 41 -0.42 15.84 21.39
N VAL A 42 -0.56 16.34 20.16
CA VAL A 42 -0.01 15.74 18.95
C VAL A 42 1.18 16.58 18.49
N THR A 43 2.34 15.95 18.32
CA THR A 43 3.62 16.63 18.03
C THR A 43 4.36 15.99 16.86
N ASP A 44 5.46 16.61 16.42
CA ASP A 44 6.46 16.02 15.52
C ASP A 44 5.90 15.43 14.21
N ARG A 45 5.20 16.26 13.44
CA ARG A 45 4.65 15.86 12.14
C ARG A 45 5.77 15.46 11.17
N THR A 46 5.71 14.22 10.70
CA THR A 46 6.54 13.69 9.61
C THR A 46 5.68 13.42 8.38
N VAL A 47 5.98 14.08 7.27
CA VAL A 47 5.23 13.96 6.01
C VAL A 47 5.90 12.91 5.12
N GLY A 48 5.20 11.81 4.85
CA GLY A 48 5.58 10.82 3.84
C GLY A 48 4.88 11.04 2.50
N LYS A 49 5.14 10.16 1.53
CA LYS A 49 4.53 10.26 0.18
C LYS A 49 3.00 10.27 0.24
N VAL A 50 2.40 9.43 1.09
CA VAL A 50 0.94 9.24 1.21
C VAL A 50 0.43 9.45 2.64
N ARG A 51 1.27 9.27 3.65
CA ARG A 51 0.87 9.30 5.06
C ARG A 51 1.60 10.38 5.82
N ASP A 52 0.89 11.07 6.68
CA ASP A 52 1.45 12.02 7.65
C ASP A 52 1.42 11.33 9.02
N THR A 53 2.57 11.22 9.66
CA THR A 53 2.71 10.57 10.98
C THR A 53 2.98 11.61 12.03
N TYR A 54 2.33 11.47 13.18
CA TYR A 54 2.45 12.35 14.31
C TYR A 54 2.79 11.58 15.58
N SER A 55 3.63 12.17 16.42
CA SER A 55 3.85 11.73 17.78
C SER A 55 2.69 12.13 18.69
N VAL A 56 2.44 11.36 19.74
CA VAL A 56 1.60 11.78 20.86
C VAL A 56 2.51 12.13 22.04
N ALA A 57 2.37 13.33 22.59
CA ALA A 57 3.17 13.84 23.69
C ALA A 57 3.05 12.92 24.91
N GLU A 58 4.18 12.70 25.59
CA GLU A 58 4.26 11.87 26.82
C GLU A 58 3.65 10.46 26.67
N SER A 59 3.66 9.92 25.45
CA SER A 59 3.00 8.66 25.12
C SER A 59 3.82 7.82 24.14
N ASP A 60 3.61 6.52 24.21
CA ASP A 60 4.16 5.51 23.30
C ASP A 60 3.28 5.29 22.06
N LYS A 61 2.43 6.25 21.73
CA LYS A 61 1.49 6.19 20.60
C LYS A 61 1.90 7.14 19.50
N ILE A 62 1.47 6.80 18.29
CA ILE A 62 1.55 7.65 17.11
C ILE A 62 0.18 7.72 16.44
N VAL A 63 -0.10 8.84 15.79
CA VAL A 63 -1.27 9.02 14.95
C VAL A 63 -0.81 9.05 13.50
N ILE A 64 -1.37 8.19 12.66
CA ILE A 64 -1.09 8.14 11.23
C ILE A 64 -2.33 8.60 10.49
N VAL A 65 -2.18 9.66 9.69
CA VAL A 65 -3.22 10.13 8.77
C VAL A 65 -2.85 9.70 7.36
N THR A 66 -3.72 8.89 6.75
CA THR A 66 -3.58 8.48 5.35
C THR A 66 -4.31 9.46 4.45
N THR A 67 -3.54 10.14 3.60
CA THR A 67 -4.02 11.22 2.74
C THR A 67 -4.47 10.69 1.38
N ASP A 68 -5.09 11.57 0.59
CA ASP A 68 -5.55 11.27 -0.76
C ASP A 68 -4.44 11.45 -1.82
N ARG A 69 -3.22 11.76 -1.39
CA ARG A 69 -2.07 11.91 -2.29
C ARG A 69 -1.79 10.59 -3.03
N GLN A 70 -1.63 10.69 -4.34
CA GLN A 70 -1.17 9.60 -5.19
C GLN A 70 0.20 9.93 -5.74
N SER A 71 1.19 9.10 -5.43
CA SER A 71 2.56 9.24 -5.92
C SER A 71 2.96 8.15 -6.91
N ALA A 72 3.85 8.53 -7.83
CA ALA A 72 4.70 7.66 -8.63
C ALA A 72 5.87 8.50 -9.19
N PHE A 73 6.94 7.85 -9.67
CA PHE A 73 8.14 8.54 -10.18
C PHE A 73 8.74 9.49 -9.12
N ASP A 74 8.64 9.12 -7.84
CA ASP A 74 9.05 9.92 -6.67
C ASP A 74 8.41 11.31 -6.57
N ARG A 75 7.26 11.50 -7.21
CA ARG A 75 6.49 12.74 -7.20
C ARG A 75 5.04 12.48 -6.81
N ILE A 76 4.38 13.49 -6.26
CA ILE A 76 2.93 13.49 -6.09
C ILE A 76 2.33 13.86 -7.44
N LEU A 77 1.54 12.95 -8.01
CA LEU A 77 0.96 13.08 -9.35
C LEU A 77 -0.44 13.70 -9.34
N ALA A 78 -1.23 13.37 -8.32
CA ALA A 78 -2.62 13.80 -8.19
C ALA A 78 -3.11 13.59 -6.76
N SER A 79 -4.34 14.03 -6.50
CA SER A 79 -5.10 13.63 -5.31
C SER A 79 -6.35 12.90 -5.72
N ILE A 80 -6.57 11.75 -5.10
CA ILE A 80 -7.58 10.79 -5.51
C ILE A 80 -8.64 10.75 -4.42
N PRO A 81 -9.88 11.18 -4.70
CA PRO A 81 -10.95 11.20 -3.72
C PRO A 81 -11.07 9.87 -2.98
N PHE A 82 -11.15 9.94 -1.65
CA PHE A 82 -11.34 8.81 -0.74
C PHE A 82 -10.22 7.75 -0.73
N LYS A 83 -9.11 7.96 -1.45
CA LYS A 83 -7.98 7.02 -1.46
C LYS A 83 -7.44 6.79 -0.05
N GLY A 84 -7.28 7.84 0.74
CA GLY A 84 -6.76 7.72 2.10
C GLY A 84 -7.64 6.84 2.98
N GLN A 85 -8.97 6.94 2.81
CA GLN A 85 -9.96 6.14 3.55
C GLN A 85 -9.90 4.68 3.14
N VAL A 86 -9.89 4.42 1.83
CA VAL A 86 -9.75 3.08 1.28
C VAL A 86 -8.50 2.40 1.82
N LEU A 87 -7.35 3.08 1.78
CA LEU A 87 -6.08 2.51 2.22
C LEU A 87 -6.08 2.22 3.73
N ASN A 88 -6.47 3.19 4.54
CA ASN A 88 -6.49 3.06 5.99
C ASN A 88 -7.46 1.98 6.46
N LEU A 89 -8.68 1.96 5.94
CA LEU A 89 -9.70 0.95 6.29
C LEU A 89 -9.34 -0.44 5.78
N THR A 90 -8.76 -0.57 4.58
CA THR A 90 -8.26 -1.86 4.07
C THR A 90 -7.18 -2.42 4.99
N SER A 91 -6.20 -1.59 5.35
CA SER A 91 -5.12 -1.98 6.26
C SER A 91 -5.66 -2.39 7.63
N ALA A 92 -6.56 -1.59 8.21
CA ALA A 92 -7.17 -1.87 9.50
C ALA A 92 -7.96 -3.20 9.50
N TRP A 93 -8.71 -3.46 8.43
CA TRP A 93 -9.43 -4.72 8.26
C TRP A 93 -8.47 -5.92 8.23
N TRP A 94 -7.39 -5.85 7.46
CA TRP A 94 -6.37 -6.92 7.40
C TRP A 94 -5.64 -7.10 8.71
N MET A 95 -5.26 -6.02 9.39
CA MET A 95 -4.65 -6.09 10.72
C MET A 95 -5.58 -6.78 11.71
N GLN A 96 -6.90 -6.59 11.61
CA GLN A 96 -7.89 -7.32 12.40
C GLN A 96 -7.95 -8.81 12.01
N GLN A 97 -8.01 -9.14 10.72
CA GLN A 97 -8.08 -10.53 10.25
C GLN A 97 -6.83 -11.33 10.64
N THR A 98 -5.67 -10.68 10.71
CA THR A 98 -4.37 -11.33 10.88
C THR A 98 -3.80 -11.26 12.29
N ARG A 99 -4.56 -10.76 13.29
CA ARG A 99 -4.11 -10.69 14.70
C ARG A 99 -3.64 -12.02 15.29
N HIS A 100 -4.18 -13.12 14.77
CA HIS A 100 -3.84 -14.47 15.20
C HIS A 100 -2.52 -15.00 14.60
N LEU A 101 -1.95 -14.29 13.62
CA LEU A 101 -0.70 -14.66 12.92
C LEU A 101 0.48 -13.80 13.39
N ALA A 102 0.25 -12.51 13.60
CA ALA A 102 1.26 -11.57 14.07
C ALA A 102 0.62 -10.48 14.93
N ALA A 103 1.32 -10.04 15.98
CA ALA A 103 0.97 -8.81 16.66
C ALA A 103 1.09 -7.63 15.67
N ASN A 104 0.17 -6.69 15.73
CA ASN A 104 0.23 -5.45 14.97
C ASN A 104 0.16 -4.23 15.89
N ALA A 105 0.53 -3.09 15.33
CA ALA A 105 0.59 -1.83 16.07
C ALA A 105 -0.77 -1.12 16.18
N LEU A 106 -1.81 -1.52 15.45
CA LEU A 106 -3.09 -0.81 15.45
C LEU A 106 -3.81 -0.88 16.79
N LEU A 107 -4.05 0.29 17.38
CA LEU A 107 -4.78 0.47 18.64
C LEU A 107 -6.23 0.89 18.40
N ASP A 108 -6.45 1.85 17.50
CA ASP A 108 -7.78 2.38 17.18
C ASP A 108 -7.84 2.99 15.77
N VAL A 109 -9.05 3.10 15.22
CA VAL A 109 -9.36 3.77 13.94
C VAL A 109 -10.45 4.80 14.20
N PRO A 110 -10.10 5.98 14.76
CA PRO A 110 -11.09 6.98 15.16
C PRO A 110 -11.83 7.62 13.98
N ASP A 111 -11.20 7.60 12.81
CA ASP A 111 -11.68 8.24 11.59
C ASP A 111 -11.28 7.38 10.38
N PRO A 112 -12.07 7.35 9.28
CA PRO A 112 -11.73 6.58 8.09
C PRO A 112 -10.32 6.83 7.53
N ASN A 113 -9.76 8.03 7.70
CA ASN A 113 -8.41 8.38 7.26
C ASN A 113 -7.32 8.16 8.34
N VAL A 114 -7.69 7.84 9.58
CA VAL A 114 -6.77 7.89 10.73
C VAL A 114 -6.65 6.56 11.43
N SER A 115 -5.41 6.17 11.73
CA SER A 115 -5.09 5.06 12.64
C SER A 115 -4.25 5.58 13.80
N ILE A 116 -4.58 5.14 15.02
CA ILE A 116 -3.71 5.30 16.20
C ILE A 116 -2.95 3.99 16.38
N MET A 117 -1.63 4.08 16.43
CA MET A 117 -0.76 2.92 16.51
C MET A 117 0.20 2.99 17.69
N GLN A 118 0.60 1.83 18.18
CA GLN A 118 1.73 1.65 19.09
C GLN A 118 3.01 2.09 18.37
N ARG A 119 3.76 3.00 18.98
CA ARG A 119 5.07 3.41 18.50
C ARG A 119 6.04 2.24 18.58
N CYS A 120 6.72 1.99 17.47
CA CYS A 120 7.75 0.97 17.36
C CYS A 120 9.02 1.56 16.75
N THR A 121 10.18 1.05 17.14
CA THR A 121 11.42 1.21 16.40
C THR A 121 11.38 0.25 15.22
N VAL A 122 11.19 0.79 14.01
CA VAL A 122 11.03 0.02 12.77
C VAL A 122 12.38 -0.59 12.36
N PHE A 123 12.37 -1.86 11.95
CA PHE A 123 13.56 -2.49 11.37
C PHE A 123 13.90 -1.82 10.03
N PRO A 124 15.19 -1.59 9.71
CA PRO A 124 15.61 -0.94 8.47
C PRO A 124 15.56 -1.88 7.24
N VAL A 125 14.53 -2.74 7.19
CA VAL A 125 14.32 -3.78 6.18
C VAL A 125 12.86 -3.78 5.76
N GLU A 126 12.60 -3.73 4.45
CA GLU A 126 11.27 -3.97 3.91
C GLU A 126 11.14 -5.45 3.50
N PHE A 127 10.09 -6.10 3.97
CA PHE A 127 9.85 -7.53 3.73
C PHE A 127 8.91 -7.66 2.54
N VAL A 128 9.47 -7.61 1.33
CA VAL A 128 8.70 -7.90 0.12
C VAL A 128 8.51 -9.41 0.00
N VAL A 129 7.26 -9.86 -0.01
CA VAL A 129 6.90 -11.27 -0.21
C VAL A 129 6.23 -11.44 -1.55
N ARG A 130 6.66 -12.44 -2.33
CA ARG A 130 6.22 -12.66 -3.71
C ARG A 130 5.67 -14.07 -3.89
N GLY A 131 4.54 -14.17 -4.59
CA GLY A 131 3.98 -15.43 -5.08
C GLY A 131 4.10 -15.61 -6.60
N PHE A 132 4.54 -14.58 -7.32
CA PHE A 132 4.66 -14.58 -8.78
C PHE A 132 5.94 -13.87 -9.25
N LEU A 133 6.45 -14.31 -10.40
CA LEU A 133 7.60 -13.75 -11.08
C LEU A 133 7.18 -12.53 -11.93
N THR A 134 6.99 -11.36 -11.30
CA THR A 134 6.47 -10.16 -11.97
C THR A 134 7.22 -8.88 -11.59
N GLY A 135 6.71 -7.74 -12.07
CA GLY A 135 7.19 -6.39 -11.84
C GLY A 135 7.86 -5.77 -13.07
N SER A 136 8.15 -4.47 -12.94
CA SER A 136 8.67 -3.62 -14.01
C SER A 136 9.75 -2.63 -13.56
N THR A 137 10.03 -2.58 -12.25
CA THR A 137 11.07 -1.72 -11.66
C THR A 137 12.41 -2.44 -11.64
N ASP A 138 13.50 -1.71 -11.43
CA ASP A 138 14.83 -2.29 -11.31
C ASP A 138 14.95 -3.23 -10.10
N THR A 139 14.17 -2.99 -9.04
CA THR A 139 14.07 -3.86 -7.86
C THR A 139 13.06 -5.02 -7.99
N SER A 140 12.45 -5.21 -9.17
CA SER A 140 11.48 -6.29 -9.37
C SER A 140 12.18 -7.60 -9.73
N LEU A 141 11.74 -8.72 -9.12
CA LEU A 141 12.28 -10.06 -9.39
C LEU A 141 12.31 -10.40 -10.89
N TRP A 142 11.28 -10.02 -11.65
CA TRP A 142 11.25 -10.27 -13.10
C TRP A 142 12.38 -9.56 -13.87
N THR A 143 12.76 -8.35 -13.48
CA THR A 143 13.79 -7.56 -14.19
C THR A 143 15.14 -8.27 -14.12
N HIS A 144 15.53 -8.73 -12.93
CA HIS A 144 16.75 -9.51 -12.70
C HIS A 144 16.69 -10.88 -13.40
N TYR A 145 15.56 -11.59 -13.26
CA TYR A 145 15.41 -12.90 -13.90
C TYR A 145 15.52 -12.83 -15.43
N LYS A 146 14.91 -11.80 -16.03
CA LYS A 146 14.98 -11.52 -17.47
C LYS A 146 16.40 -11.16 -17.93
N ALA A 147 17.20 -10.53 -17.06
CA ALA A 147 18.61 -10.24 -17.31
C ALA A 147 19.53 -11.48 -17.24
N GLY A 148 18.99 -12.64 -16.86
CA GLY A 148 19.72 -13.91 -16.78
C GLY A 148 20.09 -14.31 -15.35
N GLU A 149 19.75 -13.51 -14.35
CA GLU A 149 20.01 -13.84 -12.95
C GLU A 149 19.07 -14.96 -12.48
N ARG A 150 19.60 -15.88 -11.68
CA ARG A 150 18.83 -16.99 -11.07
C ARG A 150 18.89 -16.99 -9.56
N GLU A 151 19.85 -16.27 -8.99
CA GLU A 151 19.93 -16.00 -7.57
C GLU A 151 19.46 -14.57 -7.31
N TYR A 152 18.50 -14.41 -6.42
CA TYR A 152 17.96 -13.09 -6.07
C TYR A 152 17.53 -13.06 -4.62
N CYS A 153 18.09 -12.13 -3.83
CA CYS A 153 17.84 -12.00 -2.40
C CYS A 153 18.04 -13.32 -1.61
N GLY A 154 19.00 -14.16 -2.00
CA GLY A 154 19.23 -15.47 -1.39
C GLY A 154 18.27 -16.59 -1.81
N ASN A 155 17.41 -16.36 -2.81
CA ASN A 155 16.54 -17.37 -3.39
C ASN A 155 17.08 -17.81 -4.77
N THR A 156 16.96 -19.09 -5.10
CA THR A 156 17.32 -19.63 -6.43
C THR A 156 16.08 -19.98 -7.23
N PHE A 157 16.03 -19.54 -8.49
CA PHE A 157 14.92 -19.77 -9.41
C PHE A 157 15.34 -20.69 -10.57
N PRO A 158 14.48 -21.62 -11.02
CA PRO A 158 14.79 -22.50 -12.14
C PRO A 158 14.82 -21.73 -13.47
N ASP A 159 15.50 -22.30 -14.47
CA ASP A 159 15.43 -21.80 -15.85
C ASP A 159 14.05 -22.00 -16.49
N GLY A 160 13.79 -21.24 -17.55
CA GLY A 160 12.62 -21.41 -18.41
C GLY A 160 11.32 -20.76 -17.90
N MET A 161 11.34 -20.13 -16.72
CA MET A 161 10.21 -19.33 -16.24
C MET A 161 9.93 -18.13 -17.15
N LYS A 162 8.67 -17.72 -17.21
CA LYS A 162 8.17 -16.58 -17.98
C LYS A 162 7.65 -15.49 -17.06
N LYS A 163 7.47 -14.28 -17.62
CA LYS A 163 6.85 -13.18 -16.89
C LYS A 163 5.46 -13.60 -16.40
N ASN A 164 5.17 -13.27 -15.15
CA ASN A 164 3.93 -13.55 -14.46
C ASN A 164 3.70 -15.03 -14.11
N ASP A 165 4.71 -15.90 -14.22
CA ASP A 165 4.64 -17.27 -13.70
C ASP A 165 4.36 -17.26 -12.19
N ARG A 166 3.53 -18.20 -11.73
CA ARG A 166 3.39 -18.50 -10.30
C ARG A 166 4.65 -19.17 -9.78
N LEU A 167 5.16 -18.72 -8.65
CA LEU A 167 6.31 -19.33 -7.98
C LEU A 167 5.90 -20.65 -7.30
N ALA A 168 6.84 -21.60 -7.20
CA ALA A 168 6.60 -22.89 -6.55
C ALA A 168 6.28 -22.75 -5.04
N ALA A 169 6.85 -21.74 -4.41
CA ALA A 169 6.53 -21.31 -3.04
C ALA A 169 6.63 -19.79 -2.96
N ASN A 170 5.95 -19.21 -1.97
CA ASN A 170 6.12 -17.79 -1.66
C ASN A 170 7.54 -17.55 -1.13
N VAL A 171 8.17 -16.48 -1.59
CA VAL A 171 9.54 -16.12 -1.23
C VAL A 171 9.61 -14.73 -0.62
N VAL A 172 10.52 -14.53 0.33
CA VAL A 172 10.87 -13.20 0.84
C VAL A 172 12.04 -12.68 0.01
N THR A 173 11.90 -11.48 -0.52
CA THR A 173 12.94 -10.76 -1.26
C THR A 173 13.15 -9.39 -0.63
N PRO A 174 13.85 -9.30 0.50
CA PRO A 174 13.90 -8.08 1.28
C PRO A 174 14.71 -6.99 0.56
N THR A 175 14.39 -5.74 0.90
CA THR A 175 15.16 -4.57 0.49
C THR A 175 15.59 -3.76 1.70
N THR A 176 16.73 -3.08 1.62
CA THR A 176 17.14 -2.11 2.65
C THR A 176 16.38 -0.80 2.46
N LYS A 177 15.99 -0.16 3.56
CA LYS A 177 15.40 1.18 3.55
C LYS A 177 16.51 2.22 3.48
N ALA A 178 16.98 2.55 2.28
CA ALA A 178 18.02 3.56 2.06
C ALA A 178 17.41 4.94 1.72
N VAL A 179 18.20 6.00 1.86
CA VAL A 179 17.73 7.39 1.68
C VAL A 179 17.33 7.69 0.23
N ASP A 180 18.04 7.09 -0.74
CA ASP A 180 17.87 7.42 -2.17
C ASP A 180 17.02 6.40 -2.94
N HIS A 181 17.20 5.09 -2.70
CA HIS A 181 16.42 4.02 -3.32
C HIS A 181 16.56 2.71 -2.56
N ASP A 182 15.50 1.89 -2.55
CA ASP A 182 15.54 0.57 -1.93
C ASP A 182 16.46 -0.38 -2.70
N VAL A 183 17.31 -1.13 -2.00
CA VAL A 183 18.29 -2.05 -2.60
C VAL A 183 17.97 -3.49 -2.20
N PRO A 184 17.89 -4.45 -3.15
CA PRO A 184 17.73 -5.87 -2.84
C PRO A 184 18.88 -6.37 -1.96
N ILE A 185 18.56 -7.11 -0.89
CA ILE A 185 19.54 -7.66 0.04
C ILE A 185 19.21 -9.12 0.36
N SER A 186 20.21 -9.93 0.71
CA SER A 186 19.99 -11.31 1.16
C SER A 186 19.80 -11.41 2.69
N PRO A 187 19.15 -12.46 3.19
CA PRO A 187 19.03 -12.73 4.63
C PRO A 187 20.38 -12.75 5.37
N ALA A 188 21.40 -13.35 4.75
CA ALA A 188 22.74 -13.43 5.33
C ALA A 188 23.39 -12.05 5.48
N GLU A 189 23.22 -11.18 4.49
CA GLU A 189 23.72 -9.80 4.53
C GLU A 189 22.99 -8.95 5.57
N ILE A 190 21.66 -9.12 5.72
CA ILE A 190 20.87 -8.42 6.77
C ILE A 190 21.46 -8.67 8.16
N VAL A 191 21.75 -9.94 8.48
CA VAL A 191 22.31 -10.32 9.77
C VAL A 191 23.77 -9.88 9.90
N ALA A 192 24.58 -10.07 8.84
CA ALA A 192 25.98 -9.68 8.85
C ALA A 192 26.20 -8.17 9.01
N GLN A 193 25.29 -7.35 8.47
CA GLN A 193 25.32 -5.88 8.60
C GLN A 193 24.70 -5.38 9.91
N GLY A 194 24.13 -6.26 10.75
CA GLY A 194 23.50 -5.89 12.02
C GLY A 194 22.18 -5.13 11.85
N LEU A 195 21.54 -5.21 10.67
CA LEU A 195 20.22 -4.62 10.44
C LEU A 195 19.14 -5.31 11.27
N MET A 196 19.33 -6.61 11.51
CA MET A 196 18.51 -7.44 12.41
C MET A 196 19.37 -8.52 13.06
N SER A 197 18.94 -9.02 14.22
CA SER A 197 19.47 -10.28 14.75
C SER A 197 18.94 -11.47 13.94
N GLN A 198 19.63 -12.62 14.01
CA GLN A 198 19.14 -13.85 13.35
C GLN A 198 17.76 -14.26 13.89
N GLU A 199 17.55 -14.15 15.21
CA GLU A 199 16.27 -14.47 15.85
C GLU A 199 15.13 -13.57 15.36
N ASP A 200 15.39 -12.25 15.27
CA ASP A 200 14.41 -11.30 14.75
C ASP A 200 14.10 -11.58 13.27
N TRP A 201 15.12 -11.86 12.46
CA TRP A 201 14.95 -12.19 11.05
C TRP A 201 14.09 -13.45 10.88
N ASP A 202 14.39 -14.52 11.60
CA ASP A 202 13.65 -15.79 11.50
C ASP A 202 12.19 -15.62 11.92
N SER A 203 11.95 -14.88 13.01
CA SER A 203 10.60 -14.59 13.49
C SER A 203 9.81 -13.72 12.50
N VAL A 204 10.40 -12.63 12.00
CA VAL A 204 9.71 -11.69 11.12
C VAL A 204 9.48 -12.26 9.73
N SER A 205 10.49 -12.92 9.15
CA SER A 205 10.36 -13.55 7.82
C SER A 205 9.29 -14.65 7.82
N SER A 206 9.23 -15.45 8.89
CA SER A 206 8.17 -16.45 9.08
C SER A 206 6.78 -15.80 9.19
N ALA A 207 6.65 -14.72 9.97
CA ALA A 207 5.40 -13.98 10.10
C ALA A 207 4.98 -13.36 8.75
N ALA A 208 5.89 -12.75 8.00
CA ALA A 208 5.62 -12.17 6.68
C ALA A 208 5.11 -13.21 5.67
N LEU A 209 5.72 -14.40 5.64
CA LEU A 209 5.25 -15.51 4.79
C LEU A 209 3.86 -16.02 5.21
N ALA A 210 3.61 -16.14 6.53
CA ALA A 210 2.32 -16.57 7.06
C ALA A 210 1.21 -15.57 6.75
N LEU A 211 1.47 -14.27 6.97
CA LEU A 211 0.56 -13.18 6.59
C LEU A 211 0.25 -13.21 5.09
N PHE A 212 1.26 -13.40 4.25
CA PHE A 212 1.09 -13.38 2.80
C PHE A 212 0.26 -14.57 2.31
N LYS A 213 0.55 -15.77 2.82
CA LYS A 213 -0.22 -16.97 2.52
C LYS A 213 -1.69 -16.80 2.93
N PHE A 214 -1.96 -16.33 4.14
CA PHE A 214 -3.32 -16.06 4.59
C PHE A 214 -4.02 -15.01 3.70
N GLY A 215 -3.30 -13.92 3.36
CA GLY A 215 -3.81 -12.90 2.44
C GLY A 215 -4.17 -13.46 1.06
N GLN A 216 -3.35 -14.37 0.52
CA GLN A 216 -3.66 -15.06 -0.73
C GLN A 216 -4.92 -15.92 -0.64
N GLU A 217 -5.07 -16.71 0.43
CA GLU A 217 -6.23 -17.55 0.66
C GLU A 217 -7.52 -16.73 0.79
N GLU A 218 -7.46 -15.61 1.53
CA GLU A 218 -8.59 -14.75 1.79
C GLU A 218 -8.98 -13.89 0.57
N ALA A 219 -7.99 -13.40 -0.21
CA ALA A 219 -8.22 -12.69 -1.47
C ALA A 219 -8.84 -13.62 -2.54
N ALA A 220 -8.38 -14.87 -2.62
CA ALA A 220 -8.89 -15.85 -3.58
C ALA A 220 -10.39 -16.12 -3.43
N LYS A 221 -10.92 -16.09 -2.20
CA LYS A 221 -12.37 -16.23 -1.92
C LYS A 221 -13.21 -15.17 -2.62
N ARG A 222 -12.62 -14.03 -3.00
CA ARG A 222 -13.30 -12.88 -3.60
C ARG A 222 -12.82 -12.60 -5.04
N GLY A 223 -12.22 -13.61 -5.68
CA GLY A 223 -11.81 -13.54 -7.09
C GLY A 223 -10.55 -12.71 -7.34
N LEU A 224 -9.72 -12.51 -6.32
CA LEU A 224 -8.48 -11.76 -6.41
C LEU A 224 -7.26 -12.68 -6.22
N LEU A 225 -6.18 -12.39 -6.93
CA LEU A 225 -4.86 -12.96 -6.67
C LEU A 225 -4.02 -11.89 -5.97
N LEU A 226 -3.60 -12.16 -4.73
CA LEU A 226 -2.56 -11.38 -4.07
C LEU A 226 -1.18 -11.85 -4.59
N VAL A 227 -0.52 -10.96 -5.33
CA VAL A 227 0.60 -11.31 -6.20
C VAL A 227 1.94 -11.15 -5.49
N ASP A 228 2.10 -9.99 -4.88
CA ASP A 228 3.19 -9.63 -4.00
C ASP A 228 2.72 -8.52 -3.05
N THR A 229 3.43 -8.35 -1.94
CA THR A 229 3.17 -7.31 -0.95
C THR A 229 4.45 -6.94 -0.22
N LYS A 230 4.46 -5.77 0.39
CA LYS A 230 5.53 -5.28 1.25
C LYS A 230 5.03 -5.14 2.67
N TYR A 231 5.79 -5.68 3.64
CA TYR A 231 5.56 -5.44 5.06
C TYR A 231 6.69 -4.63 5.69
N GLU A 232 6.36 -3.90 6.74
CA GLU A 232 7.33 -3.36 7.69
C GLU A 232 7.00 -3.88 9.09
N PHE A 233 8.04 -4.11 9.88
CA PHE A 233 7.92 -4.55 11.27
C PHE A 233 8.78 -3.66 12.15
N GLY A 234 8.41 -3.55 13.42
CA GLY A 234 9.21 -2.85 14.42
C GLY A 234 9.05 -3.45 15.81
N LYS A 235 9.93 -3.05 16.73
CA LYS A 235 9.86 -3.41 18.14
C LYS A 235 9.24 -2.27 18.95
N ASP A 236 8.24 -2.56 19.76
CA ASP A 236 7.76 -1.60 20.75
C ASP A 236 8.73 -1.46 21.93
N ALA A 237 8.45 -0.55 22.86
CA ALA A 237 9.29 -0.31 24.03
C ALA A 237 9.44 -1.52 24.96
N ALA A 238 8.52 -2.50 24.88
CA ALA A 238 8.58 -3.76 25.62
C ALA A 238 9.39 -4.85 24.87
N GLY A 239 9.87 -4.56 23.66
CA GLY A 239 10.60 -5.49 22.80
C GLY A 239 9.70 -6.40 21.96
N THR A 240 8.38 -6.16 21.94
CA THR A 240 7.45 -6.97 21.14
C THR A 240 7.56 -6.57 19.67
N ILE A 241 7.79 -7.55 18.81
CA ILE A 241 7.75 -7.37 17.35
C ILE A 241 6.29 -7.18 16.90
N ARG A 242 6.03 -6.10 16.20
CA ARG A 242 4.71 -5.76 15.65
C ARG A 242 4.82 -5.49 14.16
N LEU A 243 3.84 -5.98 13.41
CA LEU A 243 3.53 -5.45 12.09
C LEU A 243 3.13 -3.98 12.26
N VAL A 244 3.82 -3.11 11.52
CA VAL A 244 3.57 -1.67 11.46
C VAL A 244 3.12 -1.31 10.04
N ASP A 245 3.09 -0.02 9.74
CA ASP A 245 2.81 0.51 8.40
C ASP A 245 1.41 0.11 7.88
N GLU A 246 1.25 -0.08 6.57
CA GLU A 246 0.03 -0.60 5.96
C GLU A 246 0.21 -2.04 5.48
N ILE A 247 -0.87 -2.81 5.41
CA ILE A 247 -0.84 -4.21 4.95
C ILE A 247 -1.90 -4.47 3.89
N HIS A 248 -1.50 -5.16 2.82
CA HIS A 248 -2.39 -5.74 1.80
C HIS A 248 -3.31 -4.73 1.10
N THR A 249 -2.90 -3.46 1.08
CA THR A 249 -3.57 -2.39 0.37
C THR A 249 -3.15 -2.37 -1.11
N PRO A 250 -3.86 -1.64 -1.99
CA PRO A 250 -3.46 -1.49 -3.39
C PRO A 250 -2.18 -0.67 -3.60
N ASP A 251 -1.73 0.09 -2.59
CA ASP A 251 -0.46 0.84 -2.66
C ASP A 251 0.73 0.00 -2.19
N SER A 252 0.52 -0.94 -1.26
CA SER A 252 1.55 -1.85 -0.74
C SER A 252 1.61 -3.20 -1.47
N SER A 253 0.61 -3.52 -2.29
CA SER A 253 0.41 -4.87 -2.84
C SER A 253 -0.13 -4.85 -4.26
N ARG A 254 0.26 -5.85 -5.05
CA ARG A 254 -0.32 -6.09 -6.37
C ARG A 254 -1.47 -7.09 -6.26
N TYR A 255 -2.61 -6.69 -6.83
CA TYR A 255 -3.79 -7.55 -6.98
C TYR A 255 -4.13 -7.75 -8.46
N TRP A 256 -4.34 -9.00 -8.85
CA TRP A 256 -4.87 -9.36 -10.16
C TRP A 256 -6.27 -9.96 -10.06
N LEU A 257 -7.05 -9.81 -11.13
CA LEU A 257 -8.31 -10.53 -11.29
C LEU A 257 -8.05 -12.00 -11.61
N ALA A 258 -8.52 -12.89 -10.75
CA ALA A 258 -8.19 -14.32 -10.81
C ALA A 258 -8.77 -15.01 -12.05
N ASP A 259 -9.97 -14.62 -12.47
CA ASP A 259 -10.70 -15.19 -13.61
C ASP A 259 -10.04 -14.91 -14.97
N THR A 260 -9.22 -13.86 -15.05
CA THR A 260 -8.53 -13.48 -16.30
C THR A 260 -7.10 -14.00 -16.40
N TYR A 261 -6.46 -14.34 -15.27
CA TYR A 261 -5.04 -14.62 -15.18
C TYR A 261 -4.59 -15.76 -16.12
N GLU A 262 -5.24 -16.93 -16.06
CA GLU A 262 -4.82 -18.12 -16.82
C GLU A 262 -4.94 -17.96 -18.34
N ALA A 263 -5.93 -17.20 -18.80
CA ALA A 263 -6.10 -16.92 -20.23
C ALA A 263 -5.03 -15.94 -20.72
N ARG A 264 -4.83 -14.84 -20.00
CA ARG A 264 -3.84 -13.81 -20.33
C ARG A 264 -2.41 -14.34 -20.25
N HIS A 265 -2.09 -15.10 -19.21
CA HIS A 265 -0.77 -15.68 -19.03
C HIS A 265 -0.41 -16.66 -20.18
N ARG A 266 -1.34 -17.53 -20.60
CA ARG A 266 -1.14 -18.41 -21.76
C ARG A 266 -0.98 -17.65 -23.08
N ALA A 267 -1.62 -16.49 -23.22
CA ALA A 267 -1.47 -15.60 -24.36
C ALA A 267 -0.19 -14.73 -24.32
N GLY A 268 0.55 -14.75 -23.21
CA GLY A 268 1.72 -13.87 -23.02
C GLY A 268 1.34 -12.41 -22.73
N GLU A 269 0.10 -12.15 -22.31
CA GLU A 269 -0.43 -10.84 -21.96
C GLU A 269 -0.20 -10.51 -20.48
N GLU A 270 -0.22 -9.21 -20.14
CA GLU A 270 -0.17 -8.79 -18.74
C GLU A 270 -1.47 -9.16 -18.01
N PRO A 271 -1.39 -9.67 -16.77
CA PRO A 271 -2.56 -9.90 -15.93
C PRO A 271 -3.39 -8.63 -15.76
N GLN A 272 -4.70 -8.78 -15.61
CA GLN A 272 -5.56 -7.64 -15.36
C GLN A 272 -5.40 -7.18 -13.91
N ASN A 273 -4.94 -5.94 -13.74
CA ASN A 273 -4.76 -5.30 -12.44
C ASN A 273 -5.82 -4.21 -12.20
N ILE A 274 -6.08 -3.93 -10.92
CA ILE A 274 -6.94 -2.82 -10.46
C ILE A 274 -6.06 -1.87 -9.64
N ASP A 275 -4.97 -1.39 -10.23
CA ASP A 275 -4.03 -0.49 -9.57
C ASP A 275 -3.82 0.80 -10.37
N LYS A 276 -2.87 1.61 -9.90
CA LYS A 276 -2.50 2.93 -10.43
C LYS A 276 -1.67 2.90 -11.73
N GLU A 277 -1.42 1.76 -12.35
CA GLU A 277 -0.54 1.67 -13.53
C GLU A 277 -1.05 2.49 -14.71
N PHE A 278 -2.37 2.59 -14.91
CA PHE A 278 -2.93 3.43 -15.97
C PHE A 278 -2.69 4.94 -15.75
N LEU A 279 -2.63 5.40 -14.50
CA LEU A 279 -2.22 6.78 -14.18
C LEU A 279 -0.76 6.99 -14.57
N ARG A 280 0.12 6.05 -14.24
CA ARG A 280 1.55 6.10 -14.60
C ARG A 280 1.75 6.14 -16.12
N LEU A 281 1.04 5.29 -16.85
CA LEU A 281 1.09 5.25 -18.31
C LEU A 281 0.65 6.59 -18.91
N TRP A 282 -0.43 7.17 -18.41
CA TRP A 282 -0.89 8.48 -18.86
C TRP A 282 0.19 9.56 -18.71
N PHE A 283 0.86 9.65 -17.54
CA PHE A 283 1.95 10.61 -17.37
C PHE A 283 3.12 10.32 -18.32
N ARG A 284 3.55 9.07 -18.48
CA ARG A 284 4.62 8.70 -19.43
C ARG A 284 4.30 9.03 -20.90
N GLU A 285 3.02 9.04 -21.26
CA GLU A 285 2.57 9.37 -22.63
C GLU A 285 2.42 10.88 -22.85
N ASN A 286 2.30 11.67 -21.78
CA ASN A 286 1.98 13.11 -21.86
C ASN A 286 3.09 14.03 -21.33
N CYS A 287 4.12 13.51 -20.66
CA CYS A 287 5.29 14.26 -20.17
C CYS A 287 6.50 13.33 -19.93
N ASP A 288 7.66 13.90 -19.61
CA ASP A 288 8.77 13.17 -18.99
C ASP A 288 8.68 13.32 -17.46
N PRO A 289 8.08 12.34 -16.74
CA PRO A 289 7.81 12.50 -15.31
C PRO A 289 9.07 12.63 -14.44
N TYR A 290 10.23 12.20 -14.95
CA TYR A 290 11.50 12.24 -14.23
C TYR A 290 12.25 13.56 -14.41
N HIS A 291 12.11 14.22 -15.56
CA HIS A 291 12.91 15.38 -15.92
C HIS A 291 12.12 16.68 -16.05
N ASP A 292 10.82 16.63 -16.33
CA ASP A 292 10.01 17.83 -16.49
C ASP A 292 9.82 18.55 -15.15
N GLU A 293 10.10 19.86 -15.12
CA GLU A 293 9.97 20.67 -13.91
C GLU A 293 8.52 20.67 -13.38
N VAL A 294 7.55 20.84 -14.29
CA VAL A 294 6.11 20.87 -13.98
C VAL A 294 5.42 19.74 -14.73
N LEU A 295 4.66 18.93 -14.01
CA LEU A 295 3.84 17.87 -14.60
C LEU A 295 2.48 18.44 -15.04
N PRO A 296 1.88 17.92 -16.12
CA PRO A 296 0.51 18.26 -16.47
C PRO A 296 -0.46 17.71 -15.42
N ASP A 297 -1.58 18.40 -15.19
CA ASP A 297 -2.61 17.90 -14.28
C ASP A 297 -3.25 16.61 -14.83
N ALA A 298 -3.46 15.64 -13.94
CA ALA A 298 -4.19 14.42 -14.29
C ALA A 298 -5.65 14.77 -14.65
N PRO A 299 -6.19 14.27 -15.78
CA PRO A 299 -7.58 14.52 -16.16
C PRO A 299 -8.56 14.06 -15.08
N ALA A 300 -9.65 14.81 -14.88
CA ALA A 300 -10.65 14.47 -13.88
C ALA A 300 -11.25 13.06 -14.10
N GLU A 301 -11.44 12.62 -15.34
CA GLU A 301 -11.92 11.25 -15.60
C GLU A 301 -10.91 10.19 -15.14
N LEU A 302 -9.62 10.46 -15.25
CA LEU A 302 -8.54 9.58 -14.82
C LEU A 302 -8.49 9.48 -13.28
N VAL A 303 -8.63 10.63 -12.61
CA VAL A 303 -8.68 10.73 -11.13
C VAL A 303 -9.91 10.02 -10.57
N THR A 304 -11.09 10.29 -11.14
CA THR A 304 -12.34 9.65 -10.69
C THR A 304 -12.33 8.15 -10.95
N GLU A 305 -11.80 7.69 -12.08
CA GLU A 305 -11.65 6.26 -12.34
C GLU A 305 -10.68 5.59 -11.35
N LEU A 306 -9.58 6.25 -10.97
CA LEU A 306 -8.67 5.70 -9.98
C LEU A 306 -9.36 5.56 -8.62
N SER A 307 -10.13 6.57 -8.20
CA SER A 307 -10.95 6.50 -6.98
C SER A 307 -11.93 5.32 -7.02
N ARG A 308 -12.64 5.12 -8.14
CA ARG A 308 -13.53 3.96 -8.34
C ARG A 308 -12.80 2.64 -8.16
N ARG A 309 -11.63 2.50 -8.78
CA ARG A 309 -10.81 1.28 -8.69
C ARG A 309 -10.36 0.98 -7.27
N TYR A 310 -9.91 1.99 -6.53
CA TYR A 310 -9.57 1.85 -5.10
C TYR A 310 -10.77 1.38 -4.28
N ILE A 311 -11.93 2.02 -4.44
CA ILE A 311 -13.14 1.66 -3.71
C ILE A 311 -13.60 0.24 -4.06
N LEU A 312 -13.64 -0.11 -5.34
CA LEU A 312 -14.00 -1.47 -5.78
C LEU A 312 -13.07 -2.51 -5.18
N LEU A 313 -11.76 -2.22 -5.13
CA LEU A 313 -10.78 -3.14 -4.56
C LEU A 313 -10.95 -3.27 -3.05
N TYR A 314 -11.27 -2.18 -2.32
CA TYR A 314 -11.67 -2.24 -0.91
C TYR A 314 -12.89 -3.14 -0.70
N GLU A 315 -13.96 -2.95 -1.48
CA GLU A 315 -15.18 -3.76 -1.34
C GLU A 315 -14.91 -5.23 -1.66
N LYS A 316 -14.11 -5.49 -2.70
CA LYS A 316 -13.69 -6.84 -3.07
C LYS A 316 -12.74 -7.49 -2.08
N ILE A 317 -11.89 -6.74 -1.38
CA ILE A 317 -10.97 -7.30 -0.39
C ILE A 317 -11.72 -7.63 0.89
N THR A 318 -12.47 -6.66 1.40
CA THR A 318 -13.09 -6.73 2.72
C THR A 318 -14.44 -7.44 2.71
N GLY A 319 -15.13 -7.45 1.55
CA GLY A 319 -16.54 -7.82 1.45
C GLY A 319 -17.49 -6.78 2.04
N GLN A 320 -17.00 -5.59 2.42
CA GLN A 320 -17.79 -4.52 3.01
C GLN A 320 -18.12 -3.46 1.96
N ARG A 321 -19.28 -2.80 2.10
CA ARG A 321 -19.63 -1.64 1.27
C ARG A 321 -18.86 -0.40 1.73
N PHE A 322 -18.34 0.36 0.78
CA PHE A 322 -17.71 1.64 1.08
C PHE A 322 -18.76 2.65 1.54
N GLN A 323 -18.51 3.27 2.69
CA GLN A 323 -19.40 4.29 3.25
C GLN A 323 -18.90 5.66 2.84
N VAL A 324 -19.71 6.39 2.08
CA VAL A 324 -19.40 7.78 1.71
C VAL A 324 -19.38 8.63 2.99
N PRO A 325 -18.30 9.37 3.26
CA PRO A 325 -18.25 10.25 4.42
C PRO A 325 -19.18 11.45 4.24
N ASP A 326 -19.56 12.11 5.34
CA ASP A 326 -20.19 13.43 5.27
C ASP A 326 -19.25 14.43 4.59
N LEU A 327 -19.64 14.91 3.41
CA LEU A 327 -18.89 15.87 2.60
C LEU A 327 -19.10 17.32 3.05
N GLY A 328 -20.07 17.58 3.94
CA GLY A 328 -20.36 18.92 4.47
C GLY A 328 -19.44 19.36 5.60
N THR A 329 -18.69 18.44 6.22
CA THR A 329 -17.79 18.72 7.35
C THR A 329 -16.34 18.83 6.88
N ASP A 330 -15.58 19.81 7.38
CA ASP A 330 -14.13 19.91 7.14
C ASP A 330 -13.44 18.61 7.61
N PRO A 331 -12.82 17.84 6.70
CA PRO A 331 -12.16 16.59 7.08
C PRO A 331 -11.08 16.77 8.14
N LYS A 332 -10.37 17.91 8.15
CA LYS A 332 -9.31 18.18 9.15
C LYS A 332 -9.90 18.37 10.55
N GLN A 333 -11.02 19.09 10.65
CA GLN A 333 -11.74 19.24 11.90
C GLN A 333 -12.31 17.88 12.37
N ARG A 334 -12.97 17.13 11.48
CA ARG A 334 -13.51 15.79 11.77
C ARG A 334 -12.43 14.86 12.35
N MET A 335 -11.27 14.80 11.70
CA MET A 335 -10.14 13.99 12.15
C MET A 335 -9.62 14.43 13.52
N ALA A 336 -9.46 15.74 13.75
CA ALA A 336 -8.95 16.26 15.03
C ALA A 336 -9.89 15.92 16.21
N GLU A 337 -11.20 16.11 16.02
CA GLU A 337 -12.19 15.76 17.05
C GLU A 337 -12.21 14.26 17.35
N ALA A 338 -12.14 13.43 16.29
CA ALA A 338 -12.13 11.98 16.42
C ALA A 338 -10.86 11.47 17.14
N VAL A 339 -9.68 12.00 16.77
CA VAL A 339 -8.39 11.66 17.40
C VAL A 339 -8.39 12.05 18.87
N LYS A 340 -8.82 13.27 19.20
CA LYS A 340 -8.88 13.73 20.60
C LYS A 340 -9.71 12.78 21.47
N LYS A 341 -10.93 12.46 21.03
CA LYS A 341 -11.84 11.57 21.75
C LYS A 341 -11.27 10.16 21.93
N SER A 342 -10.56 9.66 20.93
CA SER A 342 -9.95 8.33 20.98
C SER A 342 -8.75 8.29 21.93
N LEU A 343 -7.87 9.29 21.88
CA LEU A 343 -6.74 9.40 22.79
C LEU A 343 -7.15 9.59 24.26
N GLU A 344 -8.28 10.24 24.54
CA GLU A 344 -8.82 10.33 25.91
C GLU A 344 -9.30 8.97 26.46
N ARG A 345 -9.56 8.00 25.59
CA ARG A 345 -10.06 6.65 25.96
C ARG A 345 -8.93 5.61 26.08
N LEU A 346 -7.87 5.75 25.29
CA LEU A 346 -6.71 4.86 25.26
C LEU A 346 -5.70 5.21 26.36
#